data_AF-A0A7J7ZWI5-F1
#
_entry.id   AF-A0A7J7ZWI5-F1
#
_cell.length_a   1.000
_cell.length_b   1.000
_cell.length_c   1.000
_cell.angle_alpha   90.00
_cell.angle_beta   90.00
_cell.angle_gamma   90.00
#
_symmetry.space_group_name_H-M   'P 1'
#
loop_
_entity.id
_entity.type
_entity.pdbx_description
1 polymer ?
#
loop_
_entity_poly.entity_id
_entity_poly.type
_entity_poly.pdbx_seq_one_letter_code
_entity_poly.pdbx_strand_id
1 'polypeptide(L)'
;MPRIVDNWTKLPGCQHVTSATCDFSSLKMHVYEEIKLRIRAEEGNSTSPWRELDTFIPFQQARIGPPKVHLEAEDKAIAINISPPGAKDSVMWQQENPQYSVIIWRNASGAQTWNETHHSRFPRIKIHKLVPETTYCVRVKARLLLHWNPAEFSPVHCVSTTVENELPAPENIQVILENDTYVLKWDYTHDNVTLGA
;
A
#
# COMPACT_ATOMS: atom_id res chain seq x y z
N MET A 1 16.43 38.00 36.35
CA MET A 1 15.24 37.37 35.71
C MET A 1 15.63 35.96 35.31
N PRO A 2 14.88 34.92 35.69
CA PRO A 2 15.23 33.56 35.33
C PRO A 2 15.08 33.40 33.82
N ARG A 3 16.12 32.87 33.16
CA ARG A 3 16.04 32.45 31.76
C ARG A 3 14.97 31.36 31.69
N ILE A 4 13.83 31.64 31.07
CA ILE A 4 12.87 30.60 30.69
C ILE A 4 13.61 29.72 29.69
N VAL A 5 13.98 28.51 30.13
CA VAL A 5 14.53 27.49 29.24
C VAL A 5 13.35 27.04 28.38
N ASP A 6 13.33 27.52 27.14
CA ASP A 6 12.30 27.19 26.17
C ASP A 6 12.45 25.70 25.82
N ASN A 7 11.63 24.83 26.44
CA ASN A 7 11.72 23.37 26.35
C ASN A 7 11.15 22.82 25.02
N TRP A 8 11.43 23.52 23.92
CA TRP A 8 10.92 23.20 22.59
C TRP A 8 12.05 22.76 21.67
N THR A 9 11.86 21.60 21.03
CA THR A 9 12.78 21.08 20.03
C THR A 9 12.39 21.57 18.64
N LYS A 10 13.33 22.16 17.91
CA LYS A 10 13.12 22.54 16.51
C LYS A 10 13.11 21.30 15.63
N LEU A 11 12.10 21.16 14.76
CA LEU A 11 12.03 20.08 13.78
C LEU A 11 13.01 20.36 12.63
N PRO A 12 14.05 19.53 12.42
CA PRO A 12 14.98 19.67 11.30
C PRO A 12 14.24 19.58 9.97
N GLY A 13 14.60 20.42 9.00
CA GLY A 13 13.95 20.45 7.69
C GLY A 13 12.60 21.18 7.64
N CYS A 14 12.09 21.65 8.78
CA CYS A 14 10.81 22.38 8.86
C CYS A 14 10.97 23.79 9.44
N GLN A 15 12.17 24.35 9.36
CA GLN A 15 12.46 25.74 9.74
C GLN A 15 12.55 26.59 8.47
N HIS A 16 11.90 27.77 8.47
CA HIS A 16 11.93 28.71 7.34
C HIS A 16 11.54 28.08 5.99
N VAL A 17 10.56 27.17 6.00
CA VAL A 17 10.04 26.52 4.80
C VAL A 17 8.87 27.30 4.22
N THR A 18 8.76 27.29 2.90
CA THR A 18 7.62 27.88 2.18
C THR A 18 6.42 26.94 2.10
N SER A 19 6.65 25.63 2.27
CA SER A 19 5.58 24.63 2.23
C SER A 19 4.81 24.58 3.55
N ALA A 20 3.50 24.36 3.47
CA ALA A 20 2.65 24.04 4.62
C ALA A 20 2.80 22.57 5.10
N THR A 21 3.66 21.78 4.45
CA THR A 21 3.93 20.38 4.80
C THR A 21 5.32 20.22 5.40
N CYS A 22 5.42 19.47 6.49
CA CYS A 22 6.67 19.15 7.17
C CYS A 22 6.82 17.63 7.29
N ASP A 23 7.92 17.08 6.77
CA ASP A 23 8.28 15.68 7.01
C ASP A 23 9.14 15.59 8.27
N PHE A 24 8.64 14.91 9.29
CA PHE A 24 9.31 14.70 10.57
C PHE A 24 9.82 13.26 10.74
N SER A 25 9.82 12.44 9.67
CA SER A 25 10.25 11.03 9.74
C SER A 25 11.69 10.86 10.24
N SER A 26 12.56 11.83 9.95
CA SER A 26 13.97 11.85 10.38
C SER A 26 14.17 11.90 11.89
N LEU A 27 13.18 12.40 12.65
CA LEU A 27 13.25 12.54 14.10
C LEU A 27 12.99 11.26 14.85
N LYS A 28 12.49 10.20 14.18
CA LYS A 28 12.11 8.93 14.79
C LYS A 28 11.30 9.10 16.09
N MET A 29 10.39 10.07 16.06
CA MET A 29 9.55 10.42 17.21
C MET A 29 8.63 9.27 17.61
N HIS A 30 8.35 9.12 18.91
CA HIS A 30 7.36 8.17 19.41
C HIS A 30 5.95 8.61 18.99
N VAL A 31 5.43 8.04 17.90
CA VAL A 31 4.12 8.42 17.32
C VAL A 31 2.92 8.07 18.20
N TYR A 32 3.13 7.29 19.26
CA TYR A 32 2.12 6.88 20.23
C TYR A 32 2.07 7.78 21.48
N GLU A 33 3.01 8.72 21.62
CA GLU A 33 3.04 9.66 22.73
C GLU A 33 2.33 10.97 22.36
N GLU A 34 1.81 11.64 23.38
CA GLU A 34 1.24 12.98 23.25
C GLU A 34 2.34 13.99 22.95
N ILE A 35 2.13 14.77 21.89
CA ILE A 35 3.02 15.86 21.51
C ILE A 35 2.27 17.18 21.48
N LYS A 36 3.04 18.26 21.64
CA LYS A 36 2.57 19.62 21.42
C LYS A 36 3.42 20.25 20.33
N LEU A 37 2.78 20.94 19.39
CA LEU A 37 3.47 21.62 18.29
C LEU A 37 3.22 23.12 18.38
N ARG A 38 4.20 23.91 17.95
CA ARG A 38 4.03 25.34 17.72
C ARG A 38 4.57 25.70 16.35
N ILE A 39 3.86 26.59 15.66
CA ILE A 39 4.23 27.09 14.34
C ILE A 39 4.27 28.61 14.36
N ARG A 40 5.09 29.18 13.48
CA ARG A 40 5.09 30.62 13.19
C ARG A 40 5.24 30.83 11.70
N ALA A 41 4.66 31.91 11.20
CA ALA A 41 4.82 32.35 9.83
C ALA A 41 5.77 33.55 9.77
N GLU A 42 6.47 33.69 8.66
CA GLU A 42 7.41 34.80 8.41
C GLU A 42 7.08 35.40 7.03
N GLU A 43 7.02 36.73 6.96
CA GLU A 43 6.76 37.50 5.75
C GLU A 43 7.78 38.64 5.66
N GLY A 44 8.76 38.50 4.77
CA GLY A 44 9.90 39.41 4.70
C GLY A 44 10.65 39.45 6.04
N ASN A 45 10.71 40.64 6.66
CA ASN A 45 11.34 40.83 7.97
C ASN A 45 10.35 40.72 9.15
N SER A 46 9.07 40.44 8.87
CA SER A 46 8.02 40.33 9.88
C SER A 46 7.81 38.87 10.28
N THR A 47 7.60 38.62 11.57
CA THR A 47 7.31 37.27 12.10
C THR A 47 6.00 37.28 12.87
N SER A 48 5.14 36.29 12.64
CA SER A 48 3.92 36.12 13.42
C SER A 48 4.23 35.73 14.87
N PRO A 49 3.29 35.93 15.82
CA PRO A 49 3.33 35.23 17.10
C PRO A 49 3.40 33.72 16.90
N TRP A 50 3.96 33.01 17.89
CA TRP A 50 3.87 31.55 17.92
C TRP A 50 2.42 31.13 18.12
N ARG A 51 1.95 30.23 17.26
CA ARG A 51 0.67 29.55 17.43
C ARG A 51 0.94 28.14 17.93
N GLU A 52 0.50 27.86 19.14
CA GLU A 52 0.53 26.52 19.73
C GLU A 52 -0.72 25.75 19.30
N LEU A 53 -0.53 24.47 19.00
CA LEU A 53 -1.61 23.50 18.76
C LEU A 53 -1.96 22.80 20.07
N ASP A 54 -3.20 22.33 20.16
CA ASP A 54 -3.60 21.43 21.25
C ASP A 54 -2.75 20.16 21.24
N THR A 55 -2.57 19.56 22.40
CA THR A 55 -1.84 18.29 22.52
C THR A 55 -2.59 17.18 21.78
N PHE A 56 -1.85 16.33 21.05
CA PHE A 56 -2.44 15.19 20.35
C PHE A 56 -1.45 14.03 20.22
N ILE A 57 -1.97 12.83 19.99
CA ILE A 57 -1.18 11.65 19.66
C ILE A 57 -1.09 11.53 18.13
N PRO A 58 0.11 11.61 17.52
CA PRO A 58 0.28 11.59 16.07
C PRO A 58 -0.37 10.39 15.39
N PHE A 59 -0.22 9.20 15.97
CA PHE A 59 -0.79 7.97 15.42
C PHE A 59 -2.32 8.01 15.35
N GLN A 60 -3.00 8.64 16.32
CA GLN A 60 -4.47 8.75 16.32
C GLN A 60 -4.99 9.76 15.30
N GLN A 61 -4.23 10.82 15.04
CA GLN A 61 -4.59 11.86 14.06
C GLN A 61 -4.12 11.53 12.63
N ALA A 62 -3.22 10.55 12.48
CA ALA A 62 -2.64 10.18 11.21
C ALA A 62 -3.67 9.60 10.24
N ARG A 63 -3.44 9.87 8.94
CA ARG A 63 -4.18 9.27 7.83
C ARG A 63 -3.26 8.31 7.09
N ILE A 64 -3.77 7.14 6.75
CA ILE A 64 -3.05 6.14 5.97
C ILE A 64 -3.05 6.61 4.52
N GLY A 65 -1.87 7.01 4.03
CA GLY A 65 -1.69 7.44 2.65
C GLY A 65 -1.93 6.31 1.64
N PRO A 66 -1.99 6.63 0.33
CA PRO A 66 -2.17 5.63 -0.71
C PRO A 66 -0.99 4.65 -0.76
N PRO A 67 -1.23 3.33 -0.87
CA PRO A 67 -0.18 2.38 -1.14
C PRO A 67 0.33 2.52 -2.58
N LYS A 68 1.60 2.14 -2.82
CA LYS A 68 2.11 2.06 -4.20
C LYS A 68 1.76 0.70 -4.79
N VAL A 69 1.36 0.69 -6.06
CA VAL A 69 0.89 -0.51 -6.75
C VAL A 69 1.71 -0.72 -8.02
N HIS A 70 2.16 -1.94 -8.22
CA HIS A 70 2.74 -2.42 -9.47
C HIS A 70 1.93 -3.63 -9.96
N LEU A 71 1.62 -3.66 -11.25
CA LEU A 71 0.81 -4.70 -11.86
C LEU A 71 1.65 -5.49 -12.86
N GLU A 72 1.59 -6.80 -12.78
CA GLU A 72 2.20 -7.74 -13.72
C GLU A 72 1.07 -8.58 -14.32
N ALA A 73 0.92 -8.53 -15.63
CA ALA A 73 -0.15 -9.23 -16.33
C ALA A 73 0.35 -10.56 -16.93
N GLU A 74 -0.52 -11.55 -16.83
CA GLU A 74 -0.45 -12.83 -17.54
C GLU A 74 -1.67 -12.94 -18.46
N ASP A 75 -1.87 -14.10 -19.09
CA ASP A 75 -2.98 -14.33 -20.00
C ASP A 75 -4.34 -14.36 -19.28
N LYS A 76 -4.42 -15.05 -18.14
CA LYS A 76 -5.64 -15.23 -17.36
C LYS A 76 -5.48 -14.79 -15.91
N ALA A 77 -4.42 -14.05 -15.60
CA ALA A 77 -4.15 -13.56 -14.26
C ALA A 77 -3.47 -12.19 -14.24
N ILE A 78 -3.61 -11.48 -13.13
CA ILE A 78 -2.84 -10.27 -12.82
C ILE A 78 -2.24 -10.45 -11.42
N ALA A 79 -0.92 -10.32 -11.32
CA ALA A 79 -0.21 -10.18 -10.06
C ALA A 79 -0.13 -8.70 -9.67
N ILE A 80 -0.47 -8.42 -8.41
CA ILE A 80 -0.56 -7.09 -7.82
C ILE A 80 0.46 -7.03 -6.70
N ASN A 81 1.51 -6.25 -6.93
CA ASN A 81 2.59 -6.00 -5.99
C ASN A 81 2.36 -4.65 -5.30
N ILE A 82 2.14 -4.69 -3.99
CA ILE A 82 1.77 -3.54 -3.16
C ILE A 82 2.95 -3.18 -2.26
N SER A 83 3.37 -1.92 -2.29
CA SER A 83 4.26 -1.38 -1.26
C SER A 83 3.43 -0.70 -0.17
N PRO A 84 3.75 -0.94 1.12
CA PRO A 84 3.06 -0.29 2.23
C PRO A 84 3.03 1.23 2.11
N PRO A 85 2.00 1.89 2.66
CA PRO A 85 1.93 3.35 2.68
C PRO A 85 2.99 3.94 3.61
N GLY A 86 3.43 5.16 3.30
CA GLY A 86 4.46 5.88 4.04
C GLY A 86 5.80 5.96 3.30
N ALA A 87 6.69 6.83 3.78
CA ALA A 87 8.06 6.90 3.29
C ALA A 87 8.86 5.67 3.76
N LYS A 88 9.91 5.30 3.01
CA LYS A 88 10.76 4.13 3.28
C LYS A 88 11.33 4.11 4.71
N ASP A 89 11.52 5.28 5.29
CA ASP A 89 12.07 5.49 6.64
C ASP A 89 11.04 6.08 7.62
N SER A 90 9.75 6.01 7.30
CA SER A 90 8.69 6.55 8.16
C SER A 90 8.43 5.65 9.36
N VAL A 91 8.42 6.24 10.55
CA VAL A 91 8.09 5.54 11.80
C VAL A 91 6.58 5.37 12.03
N MET A 92 5.72 6.04 11.26
CA MET A 92 4.28 6.10 11.53
C MET A 92 3.59 4.74 11.48
N TRP A 93 3.97 3.89 10.52
CA TRP A 93 3.34 2.59 10.28
C TRP A 93 4.30 1.42 10.47
N GLN A 94 5.50 1.67 11.01
CA GLN A 94 6.58 0.67 11.03
C GLN A 94 6.26 -0.56 11.89
N GLN A 95 5.46 -0.39 12.95
CA GLN A 95 5.03 -1.47 13.84
C GLN A 95 3.68 -2.08 13.44
N GLU A 96 3.09 -1.60 12.34
CA GLU A 96 1.75 -1.98 11.92
C GLU A 96 1.78 -3.00 10.78
N ASN A 97 0.78 -3.88 10.77
CA ASN A 97 0.59 -4.87 9.70
C ASN A 97 -0.71 -4.55 8.93
N PRO A 98 -0.67 -3.64 7.94
CA PRO A 98 -1.85 -3.25 7.19
C PRO A 98 -2.38 -4.40 6.33
N GLN A 99 -3.70 -4.47 6.24
CA GLN A 99 -4.41 -5.27 5.25
C GLN A 99 -4.77 -4.42 4.05
N TYR A 100 -4.90 -5.05 2.90
CA TYR A 100 -5.18 -4.39 1.64
C TYR A 100 -6.57 -4.77 1.16
N SER A 101 -7.34 -3.76 0.74
CA SER A 101 -8.57 -3.94 -0.02
C SER A 101 -8.29 -3.54 -1.46
N VAL A 102 -8.34 -4.52 -2.35
CA VAL A 102 -8.11 -4.35 -3.78
C VAL A 102 -9.46 -4.35 -4.47
N ILE A 103 -9.74 -3.31 -5.23
CA ILE A 103 -10.91 -3.25 -6.10
C ILE A 103 -10.41 -3.36 -7.53
N ILE A 104 -10.86 -4.39 -8.25
CA ILE A 104 -10.56 -4.62 -9.67
C ILE A 104 -11.85 -4.55 -10.48
N TRP A 105 -11.78 -4.01 -11.69
CA TRP A 105 -12.89 -4.04 -12.64
C TRP A 105 -12.37 -4.12 -14.07
N ARG A 106 -13.20 -4.66 -14.97
CA ARG A 106 -12.93 -4.65 -16.41
C ARG A 106 -13.15 -3.24 -16.96
N ASN A 107 -12.19 -2.72 -17.72
CA ASN A 107 -12.31 -1.44 -18.42
C ASN A 107 -12.96 -1.65 -19.79
N ALA A 108 -14.24 -2.04 -19.82
CA ALA A 108 -15.02 -2.11 -21.05
C ALA A 108 -15.62 -0.73 -21.33
N SER A 109 -15.16 -0.05 -22.38
CA SER A 109 -15.70 1.17 -23.01
C SER A 109 -16.89 1.85 -22.27
N GLY A 110 -16.64 2.38 -21.07
CA GLY A 110 -17.58 3.19 -20.29
C GLY A 110 -18.58 2.45 -19.38
N ALA A 111 -18.66 1.12 -19.36
CA ALA A 111 -19.55 0.38 -18.45
C ALA A 111 -18.73 -0.47 -17.47
N GLN A 112 -18.85 -0.19 -16.16
CA GLN A 112 -18.42 -1.12 -15.11
C GLN A 112 -19.34 -2.35 -15.16
N THR A 113 -19.00 -3.33 -15.98
CA THR A 113 -19.80 -4.56 -16.13
C THR A 113 -19.48 -5.61 -15.08
N TRP A 114 -18.29 -5.56 -14.49
CA TRP A 114 -17.83 -6.50 -13.47
C TRP A 114 -16.83 -5.82 -12.55
N ASN A 115 -17.03 -5.95 -11.23
CA ASN A 115 -16.06 -5.57 -10.22
C ASN A 115 -15.93 -6.66 -9.16
N GLU A 116 -14.74 -6.78 -8.59
CA GLU A 116 -14.48 -7.64 -7.44
C GLU A 116 -13.69 -6.87 -6.39
N THR A 117 -13.97 -7.21 -5.13
CA THR A 117 -13.19 -6.73 -4.00
C THR A 117 -12.45 -7.90 -3.37
N HIS A 118 -11.13 -7.80 -3.34
CA HIS A 118 -10.24 -8.78 -2.73
C HIS A 118 -9.63 -8.20 -1.46
N HIS A 119 -9.55 -9.01 -0.41
CA HIS A 119 -8.92 -8.64 0.85
C HIS A 119 -7.70 -9.52 1.08
N SER A 120 -6.56 -8.91 1.40
CA SER A 120 -5.31 -9.63 1.65
C SER A 120 -4.54 -9.03 2.81
N ARG A 121 -3.89 -9.90 3.59
CA ARG A 121 -2.88 -9.49 4.58
C ARG A 121 -1.48 -9.40 3.96
N PHE A 122 -1.32 -9.89 2.73
CA PHE A 122 -0.05 -9.96 2.04
C PHE A 122 0.07 -8.84 1.00
N PRO A 123 1.27 -8.26 0.84
CA PRO A 123 1.51 -7.21 -0.16
C PRO A 123 1.53 -7.74 -1.60
N ARG A 124 1.48 -9.07 -1.81
CA ARG A 124 1.41 -9.69 -3.13
C ARG A 124 0.12 -10.47 -3.26
N ILE A 125 -0.64 -10.19 -4.31
CA ILE A 125 -1.94 -10.79 -4.55
C ILE A 125 -2.00 -11.16 -6.02
N LYS A 126 -2.39 -12.39 -6.33
CA LYS A 126 -2.61 -12.83 -7.71
C LYS A 126 -4.10 -13.08 -7.92
N ILE A 127 -4.68 -12.36 -8.87
CA ILE A 127 -6.08 -12.52 -9.28
C ILE A 127 -6.09 -13.39 -10.53
N HIS A 128 -6.75 -14.54 -10.45
CA HIS A 128 -6.84 -15.53 -11.53
C HIS A 128 -8.20 -15.46 -12.23
N LYS A 129 -8.39 -16.31 -13.25
CA LYS A 129 -9.66 -16.47 -14.00
C LYS A 129 -10.10 -15.19 -14.73
N LEU A 130 -9.12 -14.41 -15.19
CA LEU A 130 -9.34 -13.24 -16.03
C LEU A 130 -9.44 -13.64 -17.50
N VAL A 131 -10.02 -12.76 -18.30
CA VAL A 131 -10.15 -12.96 -19.75
C VAL A 131 -8.85 -12.47 -20.40
N PRO A 132 -8.24 -13.21 -21.36
CA PRO A 132 -7.12 -12.74 -22.16
C PRO A 132 -7.42 -11.46 -22.94
N GLU A 133 -6.37 -10.73 -23.31
CA GLU A 133 -6.44 -9.50 -24.12
C GLU A 133 -7.45 -8.46 -23.62
N THR A 134 -7.66 -8.41 -22.31
CA THR A 134 -8.68 -7.59 -21.68
C THR A 134 -8.04 -6.61 -20.71
N THR A 135 -8.39 -5.33 -20.83
CA THR A 135 -7.92 -4.30 -19.89
C THR A 135 -8.69 -4.36 -18.58
N TYR A 136 -7.95 -4.47 -17.49
CA TYR A 136 -8.46 -4.36 -16.13
C TYR A 136 -7.84 -3.15 -15.45
N CYS A 137 -8.63 -2.50 -14.60
CA CYS A 137 -8.18 -1.41 -13.76
C CYS A 137 -8.33 -1.79 -12.29
N VAL A 138 -7.39 -1.33 -11.48
CA VAL A 138 -7.24 -1.67 -10.07
C VAL A 138 -7.02 -0.40 -9.26
N ARG A 139 -7.63 -0.32 -8.09
CA ARG A 139 -7.22 0.61 -7.02
C ARG A 139 -7.15 -0.12 -5.69
N VAL A 140 -6.20 0.26 -4.85
CA VAL A 140 -5.91 -0.42 -3.59
C VAL A 140 -5.94 0.56 -2.45
N LYS A 141 -6.56 0.20 -1.32
CA LYS A 141 -6.39 0.94 -0.06
C LYS A 141 -5.83 0.03 1.01
N ALA A 142 -5.00 0.59 1.88
CA ALA A 142 -4.52 -0.08 3.08
C ALA A 142 -5.51 0.15 4.25
N ARG A 143 -5.58 -0.76 5.20
CA ARG A 143 -6.43 -0.68 6.39
C ARG A 143 -5.73 -1.31 7.58
N LEU A 144 -5.78 -0.65 8.72
CA LEU A 144 -5.46 -1.25 10.01
C LEU A 144 -6.74 -1.85 10.60
N LEU A 145 -6.69 -3.09 11.10
CA LEU A 145 -7.88 -3.73 11.66
C LEU A 145 -8.25 -3.16 13.04
N LEU A 146 -7.24 -2.86 13.85
CA LEU A 146 -7.42 -2.44 15.24
C LEU A 146 -7.61 -0.92 15.37
N HIS A 147 -7.28 -0.17 14.32
CA HIS A 147 -7.27 1.29 14.33
C HIS A 147 -8.08 1.84 13.16
N TRP A 148 -8.87 2.88 13.42
CA TRP A 148 -9.81 3.46 12.46
C TRP A 148 -9.22 4.70 11.77
N ASN A 149 -7.92 4.69 11.50
CA ASN A 149 -7.28 5.75 10.74
C ASN A 149 -7.91 5.84 9.36
N PRO A 150 -8.36 7.03 8.92
CA PRO A 150 -8.85 7.23 7.56
C PRO A 150 -7.77 6.82 6.56
N ALA A 151 -8.16 6.08 5.53
CA ALA A 151 -7.25 5.55 4.54
C ALA A 151 -7.63 6.00 3.13
N GLU A 152 -6.61 6.29 2.33
CA GLU A 152 -6.77 6.72 0.95
C GLU A 152 -6.55 5.56 -0.03
N PHE A 153 -7.28 5.61 -1.15
CA PHE A 153 -7.03 4.71 -2.26
C PHE A 153 -5.81 5.17 -3.05
N SER A 154 -5.05 4.20 -3.57
CA SER A 154 -4.09 4.44 -4.63
C SER A 154 -4.75 5.10 -5.83
N PRO A 155 -3.96 5.77 -6.69
CA PRO A 155 -4.38 6.03 -8.06
C PRO A 155 -4.89 4.75 -8.74
N VAL A 156 -5.70 4.92 -9.78
CA VAL A 156 -6.14 3.80 -10.61
C VAL A 156 -4.98 3.37 -11.49
N HIS A 157 -4.65 2.08 -11.45
CA HIS A 157 -3.65 1.46 -12.30
C HIS A 157 -4.35 0.47 -13.22
N CYS A 158 -4.07 0.53 -14.52
CA CYS A 158 -4.68 -0.37 -15.50
C CYS A 158 -3.61 -1.17 -16.24
N VAL A 159 -3.93 -2.41 -16.58
CA VAL A 159 -3.09 -3.30 -17.38
C VAL A 159 -3.97 -4.21 -18.22
N SER A 160 -3.48 -4.60 -19.39
CA SER A 160 -4.15 -5.61 -20.22
C SER A 160 -3.52 -6.97 -19.97
N THR A 161 -4.36 -7.98 -19.80
CA THR A 161 -3.92 -9.38 -19.86
C THR A 161 -3.31 -9.68 -21.23
N THR A 162 -2.35 -10.61 -21.27
CA THR A 162 -1.67 -10.97 -22.52
C THR A 162 -2.56 -11.85 -23.40
N VAL A 163 -2.08 -12.15 -24.61
CA VAL A 163 -2.65 -13.21 -25.45
C VAL A 163 -2.73 -14.51 -24.66
N GLU A 164 -3.76 -15.31 -24.93
CA GLU A 164 -3.94 -16.62 -24.32
C GLU A 164 -2.70 -17.49 -24.55
N ASN A 165 -2.15 -18.07 -23.49
CA ASN A 165 -0.99 -18.93 -23.62
C ASN A 165 -1.40 -20.25 -24.28
N GLU A 166 -0.65 -20.70 -25.29
CA GLU A 166 -0.93 -21.96 -25.99
C GLU A 166 -0.85 -23.16 -25.04
N LEU A 167 0.05 -23.07 -24.06
CA LEU A 167 0.20 -24.06 -23.00
C LEU A 167 -0.52 -23.56 -21.74
N PRO A 168 -1.66 -24.17 -21.35
CA PRO A 168 -2.36 -23.76 -20.15
C PRO A 168 -1.55 -24.09 -18.91
N ALA A 169 -1.84 -23.41 -17.80
CA ALA A 169 -1.29 -23.77 -16.50
C ALA A 169 -1.86 -25.12 -16.02
N PRO A 170 -1.07 -25.97 -15.34
CA PRO A 170 -1.58 -27.16 -14.67
C PRO A 170 -2.71 -26.85 -13.68
N GLU A 171 -3.71 -27.73 -13.63
CA GLU A 171 -4.87 -27.58 -12.76
C GLU A 171 -4.90 -28.69 -11.69
N ASN A 172 -5.75 -28.54 -10.67
CA ASN A 172 -6.01 -29.56 -9.64
C ASN A 172 -4.77 -30.15 -8.96
N ILE A 173 -3.84 -29.28 -8.55
CA ILE A 173 -2.61 -29.68 -7.84
C ILE A 173 -2.95 -30.38 -6.52
N GLN A 174 -2.43 -31.59 -6.34
CA GLN A 174 -2.62 -32.43 -5.16
C GLN A 174 -1.29 -32.93 -4.62
N VAL A 175 -1.11 -32.88 -3.31
CA VAL A 175 0.02 -33.52 -2.61
C VAL A 175 -0.52 -34.71 -1.84
N ILE A 176 0.01 -35.89 -2.12
CA ILE A 176 -0.35 -37.13 -1.42
C ILE A 176 0.89 -37.71 -0.74
N LEU A 177 0.67 -38.40 0.38
CA LEU A 177 1.72 -39.14 1.08
C LEU A 177 1.57 -40.63 0.74
N GLU A 178 2.55 -41.19 0.05
CA GLU A 178 2.61 -42.61 -0.30
C GLU A 178 3.95 -43.18 0.22
N ASN A 179 3.91 -44.17 1.10
CA ASN A 179 5.10 -44.85 1.64
C ASN A 179 6.19 -43.89 2.18
N ASP A 180 5.82 -42.94 3.04
CA ASP A 180 6.70 -41.88 3.57
C ASP A 180 7.33 -40.96 2.51
N THR A 181 6.80 -40.96 1.28
CA THR A 181 7.20 -40.04 0.22
C THR A 181 6.05 -39.11 -0.16
N TYR A 182 6.35 -37.83 -0.36
CA TYR A 182 5.39 -36.86 -0.88
C TYR A 182 5.36 -36.94 -2.40
N VAL A 183 4.18 -37.20 -2.96
CA VAL A 183 3.93 -37.24 -4.41
C VAL A 183 3.04 -36.06 -4.80
N LEU A 184 3.49 -35.29 -5.79
CA LEU A 184 2.75 -34.16 -6.36
C LEU A 184 2.06 -34.62 -7.65
N LYS A 185 0.74 -34.48 -7.71
CA LYS A 185 -0.10 -34.79 -8.89
C LYS A 185 -0.80 -33.51 -9.37
N TRP A 186 -1.06 -33.40 -10.67
CA TRP A 186 -1.81 -32.31 -11.29
C TRP A 186 -2.45 -32.80 -12.59
N ASP A 187 -3.49 -32.10 -13.02
CA ASP A 187 -4.14 -32.33 -14.30
C ASP A 187 -3.50 -31.44 -15.37
N TYR A 188 -3.26 -32.02 -16.54
CA TYR A 188 -2.74 -31.31 -17.71
C TYR A 188 -3.44 -31.79 -18.97
N THR A 189 -3.83 -30.86 -19.84
CA THR A 189 -4.69 -31.18 -21.00
C THR A 189 -3.91 -31.69 -22.22
N HIS A 190 -2.59 -31.62 -22.22
CA HIS A 190 -1.74 -32.03 -23.34
C HIS A 190 -0.84 -33.21 -22.96
N ASP A 191 -0.97 -34.33 -23.65
CA ASP A 191 -0.31 -35.59 -23.26
C ASP A 191 1.19 -35.70 -23.62
N ASN A 192 1.85 -34.65 -24.16
CA ASN A 192 3.25 -34.72 -24.60
C ASN A 192 4.02 -33.39 -24.50
N VAL A 193 4.05 -32.74 -23.34
CA VAL A 193 4.89 -31.55 -23.14
C VAL A 193 6.25 -31.94 -22.57
N THR A 194 7.31 -31.82 -23.36
CA THR A 194 8.69 -31.89 -22.85
C THR A 194 9.00 -30.59 -22.11
N LEU A 195 8.95 -30.64 -20.78
CA LEU A 195 9.46 -29.56 -19.92
C LEU A 195 10.98 -29.49 -20.10
N GLY A 196 11.46 -28.44 -20.76
CA GLY A 196 12.90 -28.16 -20.88
C GLY A 196 13.50 -27.89 -19.50
N ALA A 197 14.60 -28.57 -19.21
CA ALA A 197 15.37 -28.44 -17.97
C ALA A 197 16.14 -27.10 -17.88
#